data_AF-A0A1X0WZG2-F1
#
_entry.id   AF-A0A1X0WZG2-F1
#
_cell.length_a   1.000
_cell.length_b   1.000
_cell.length_c   1.000
_cell.angle_alpha   90.00
_cell.angle_beta   90.00
_cell.angle_gamma   90.00
#
_symmetry.space_group_name_H-M   'P 1'
#
loop_
_entity.id
_entity.type
_entity.pdbx_description
1 polymer ?
#
loop_
_entity_poly.entity_id
_entity_poly.type
_entity_poly.pdbx_seq_one_letter_code
_entity_poly.pdbx_strand_id
1 'polypeptide(L)'
;MNKYKKLIELIEGNGLEIRSNKCYDPQSAWHGEELWIVDKKKQNKIFDLSGNGYCFHDDKVDEAIDEVEKYLEFKNMNTFDAFKKWVEKNAKPQEDV
;
A
#
# COMPACT_ATOMS: atom_id res chain seq x y z
N MET A 1 12.62 -5.37 17.32
CA MET A 1 11.18 -5.05 17.38
C MET A 1 10.42 -6.15 16.64
N ASN A 2 9.25 -6.59 17.11
CA ASN A 2 8.47 -7.59 16.36
C ASN A 2 7.79 -6.96 15.13
N LYS A 3 7.47 -7.76 14.11
CA LYS A 3 6.91 -7.27 12.84
C LYS A 3 5.56 -6.56 13.00
N TYR A 4 4.70 -7.05 13.90
CA TYR A 4 3.40 -6.43 14.17
C TYR A 4 3.54 -5.00 14.67
N LYS A 5 4.43 -4.79 15.66
CA LYS A 5 4.71 -3.47 16.21
C LYS A 5 5.35 -2.55 15.17
N LYS A 6 6.26 -3.08 14.34
CA LYS A 6 6.86 -2.32 13.23
C LYS A 6 5.78 -1.79 12.27
N LEU A 7 4.84 -2.64 11.86
CA LEU A 7 3.77 -2.23 10.95
C LEU A 7 2.86 -1.15 11.58
N ILE A 8 2.48 -1.30 12.85
CA ILE A 8 1.68 -0.29 13.57
C ILE A 8 2.41 1.06 13.60
N GLU A 9 3.68 1.08 13.98
CA GLU A 9 4.48 2.31 14.03
C GLU A 9 4.63 2.98 12.66
N LEU A 10 4.83 2.19 11.59
CA LEU A 10 4.87 2.71 10.22
C LEU A 10 3.54 3.36 9.83
N ILE A 11 2.41 2.73 10.18
CA ILE A 11 1.07 3.24 9.83
C ILE A 11 0.78 4.53 10.59
N GLU A 12 0.82 4.47 11.93
CA GLU A 12 0.44 5.60 12.79
C GLU A 12 1.39 6.78 12.65
N GLY A 13 2.70 6.51 12.52
CA GLY A 13 3.74 7.52 12.39
C GLY A 13 3.74 8.29 11.07
N ASN A 14 3.13 7.75 10.01
CA ASN A 14 3.19 8.33 8.66
C ASN A 14 1.84 8.81 8.11
N GLY A 15 0.82 8.90 8.97
CA GLY A 15 -0.51 9.35 8.59
C GLY A 15 -1.23 8.38 7.66
N LEU A 16 -0.96 7.08 7.82
CA LEU A 16 -1.69 6.01 7.16
C LEU A 16 -2.80 5.49 8.09
N GLU A 17 -3.74 4.72 7.57
CA GLU A 17 -4.75 4.00 8.36
C GLU A 17 -5.14 2.69 7.68
N ILE A 18 -5.77 1.81 8.46
CA ILE A 18 -6.43 0.62 7.94
C ILE A 18 -7.91 0.93 7.72
N ARG A 19 -8.42 0.60 6.54
CA ARG A 19 -9.84 0.69 6.19
C ARG A 19 -10.40 -0.67 5.84
N SER A 20 -11.58 -0.91 6.35
CA SER A 20 -12.39 -2.07 6.08
C SER A 20 -13.37 -1.77 4.96
N ASN A 21 -13.39 -2.60 3.92
CA ASN A 21 -14.37 -2.50 2.83
C ASN A 21 -15.03 -3.85 2.58
N LYS A 22 -16.37 -3.88 2.54
CA LYS A 22 -17.08 -5.10 2.15
C LYS A 22 -16.78 -5.44 0.69
N CYS A 23 -16.49 -6.71 0.42
CA CYS A 23 -16.36 -7.25 -0.93
C CYS A 23 -17.36 -8.38 -1.16
N TYR A 24 -17.74 -8.56 -2.43
CA TYR A 24 -18.68 -9.58 -2.86
C TYR A 24 -18.20 -10.19 -4.19
N ASP A 25 -18.08 -11.51 -4.23
CA ASP A 25 -17.83 -12.25 -5.46
C ASP A 25 -19.15 -12.86 -5.98
N PRO A 26 -19.71 -12.34 -7.09
CA PRO A 26 -20.96 -12.84 -7.65
C PRO A 26 -20.86 -14.25 -8.22
N GLN A 27 -19.66 -14.76 -8.55
CA GLN A 27 -19.51 -16.10 -9.12
C GLN A 27 -19.67 -17.20 -8.06
N SER A 28 -19.19 -16.93 -6.85
CA SER A 28 -19.27 -17.86 -5.71
C SER A 28 -20.35 -17.47 -4.69
N ALA A 29 -20.99 -16.30 -4.86
CA ALA A 29 -21.84 -15.63 -3.88
C ALA A 29 -21.13 -15.37 -2.53
N TRP A 30 -19.80 -15.35 -2.53
CA TRP A 30 -19.01 -15.18 -1.33
C TRP A 30 -18.98 -13.71 -0.91
N HIS A 31 -18.99 -13.49 0.41
CA HIS A 31 -18.88 -12.18 1.04
C HIS A 31 -17.66 -12.15 1.96
N GLY A 32 -16.90 -11.07 1.90
CA GLY A 32 -15.81 -10.83 2.82
C GLY A 32 -15.54 -9.36 3.05
N GLU A 33 -14.37 -9.08 3.61
CA GLU A 33 -13.99 -7.74 4.04
C GLU A 33 -12.51 -7.50 3.75
N GLU A 34 -12.26 -6.57 2.84
CA GLU A 34 -10.91 -6.13 2.51
C GLU A 34 -10.35 -5.22 3.61
N LEU A 35 -9.11 -5.45 4.00
CA LEU A 35 -8.40 -4.67 5.02
C LEU A 35 -7.26 -3.89 4.35
N TRP A 36 -7.58 -2.70 3.87
CA TRP A 36 -6.63 -1.88 3.13
C TRP A 36 -5.84 -0.93 4.04
N ILE A 37 -4.52 -0.94 3.90
CA ILE A 37 -3.68 0.18 4.33
C ILE A 37 -3.82 1.30 3.30
N VAL A 38 -4.18 2.49 3.75
CA VAL A 38 -4.41 3.66 2.88
C VAL A 38 -3.69 4.90 3.39
N ASP A 39 -3.31 5.80 2.48
CA ASP A 39 -2.88 7.15 2.84
C ASP A 39 -4.11 8.02 3.15
N LYS A 40 -4.19 8.57 4.38
CA LYS A 40 -5.33 9.38 4.83
C LYS A 40 -5.61 10.59 3.94
N LYS A 41 -4.57 11.24 3.42
CA LYS A 41 -4.70 12.48 2.64
C LYS A 41 -5.06 12.20 1.19
N LYS A 42 -4.38 11.24 0.58
CA LYS A 42 -4.54 10.95 -0.86
C LYS A 42 -5.59 9.90 -1.15
N GLN A 43 -6.05 9.15 -0.14
CA GLN A 43 -6.97 8.02 -0.28
C GLN A 43 -6.42 6.92 -1.20
N ASN A 44 -5.10 6.87 -1.37
CA ASN A 44 -4.43 5.85 -2.17
C ASN A 44 -4.39 4.54 -1.38
N LYS A 45 -4.91 3.48 -1.98
CA LYS A 45 -4.73 2.10 -1.53
C LYS A 45 -3.26 1.70 -1.67
N ILE A 46 -2.66 1.21 -0.59
CA ILE A 46 -1.25 0.83 -0.54
C ILE A 46 -1.15 -0.70 -0.60
N PHE A 47 -1.81 -1.38 0.34
CA PHE A 47 -1.73 -2.84 0.47
C PHE A 47 -3.00 -3.41 1.09
N ASP A 48 -3.43 -4.59 0.65
CA ASP A 48 -4.56 -5.33 1.23
C ASP A 48 -4.06 -6.46 2.13
N LEU A 49 -4.31 -6.32 3.43
CA LEU A 49 -3.93 -7.30 4.44
C LEU A 49 -4.76 -8.59 4.36
N SER A 50 -5.94 -8.53 3.77
CA SER A 50 -6.89 -9.66 3.74
C SER A 50 -6.72 -10.62 2.56
N GLY A 51 -5.81 -10.32 1.64
CA GLY A 51 -5.62 -11.12 0.42
C GLY A 51 -6.90 -11.20 -0.44
N ASN A 52 -7.48 -10.04 -0.78
CA ASN A 52 -8.76 -9.86 -1.50
C ASN A 52 -9.99 -10.25 -0.67
N GLY A 53 -9.99 -9.89 0.60
CA GLY A 53 -11.10 -10.07 1.54
C GLY A 53 -11.20 -11.47 2.17
N TYR A 54 -10.33 -12.39 1.80
CA TYR A 54 -10.41 -13.79 2.21
C TYR A 54 -9.96 -13.99 3.67
N CYS A 55 -8.69 -13.75 3.97
CA CYS A 55 -8.09 -14.01 5.28
C CYS A 55 -6.84 -13.15 5.49
N PHE A 56 -6.69 -12.57 6.69
CA PHE A 56 -5.46 -11.93 7.10
C PHE A 56 -4.49 -12.96 7.68
N HIS A 57 -3.41 -13.24 6.96
CA HIS A 57 -2.38 -14.20 7.34
C HIS A 57 -1.10 -13.50 7.82
N ASP A 58 -0.28 -14.24 8.58
CA ASP A 58 0.94 -13.72 9.20
C ASP A 58 2.01 -13.28 8.18
N ASP A 59 2.08 -13.94 7.03
CA ASP A 59 2.94 -13.59 5.89
C ASP A 59 2.56 -12.24 5.26
N LYS A 60 1.26 -11.89 5.28
CA LYS A 60 0.78 -10.57 4.84
C LYS A 60 1.31 -9.41 5.67
N VAL A 61 1.77 -9.65 6.90
CA VAL A 61 2.41 -8.62 7.71
C VAL A 61 3.77 -8.22 7.13
N ASP A 62 4.56 -9.20 6.69
CA ASP A 62 5.88 -8.93 6.13
C ASP A 62 5.75 -8.25 4.75
N GLU A 63 4.84 -8.73 3.90
CA GLU A 63 4.52 -8.07 2.61
C GLU A 63 4.02 -6.62 2.81
N ALA A 64 3.16 -6.40 3.80
CA ALA A 64 2.63 -5.07 4.09
C ALA A 64 3.71 -4.09 4.55
N ILE A 65 4.67 -4.56 5.36
CA ILE A 65 5.81 -3.74 5.80
C ILE A 65 6.63 -3.30 4.58
N ASP A 66 6.99 -4.23 3.70
CA ASP A 66 7.80 -3.93 2.51
C ASP A 66 7.10 -2.92 1.58
N GLU A 67 5.80 -3.09 1.34
CA GLU A 67 5.03 -2.18 0.48
C GLU A 67 4.81 -0.80 1.12
N VAL A 68 4.61 -0.74 2.45
CA VAL A 68 4.53 0.54 3.16
C VAL A 68 5.88 1.27 3.14
N GLU A 69 6.99 0.58 3.36
CA GLU A 69 8.33 1.19 3.30
C GLU A 69 8.62 1.74 1.90
N LYS A 70 8.36 0.97 0.83
CA LYS A 70 8.46 1.44 -0.56
C LYS A 70 7.59 2.67 -0.82
N TYR A 71 6.35 2.65 -0.31
CA TYR A 71 5.43 3.77 -0.46
C TYR A 71 5.97 5.03 0.21
N LEU A 72 6.51 4.92 1.43
CA LEU A 72 7.06 6.04 2.18
C LEU A 72 8.36 6.57 1.56
N GLU A 73 9.25 5.70 1.08
CA GLU A 73 10.45 6.09 0.33
C GLU A 73 10.09 6.91 -0.91
N PHE A 74 9.12 6.43 -1.70
CA PHE A 74 8.63 7.14 -2.88
C PHE A 74 7.94 8.46 -2.53
N LYS A 75 7.12 8.47 -1.47
CA LYS A 75 6.39 9.66 -1.02
C LYS A 75 7.31 10.76 -0.50
N ASN A 76 8.34 10.38 0.25
CA ASN A 76 9.31 11.31 0.83
C ASN A 76 10.38 11.73 -0.19
N MET A 77 10.56 10.96 -1.27
CA MET A 77 11.56 11.20 -2.32
C MET A 77 13.00 11.20 -1.78
N ASN A 78 13.26 10.38 -0.76
CA ASN A 78 14.53 10.40 -0.03
C ASN A 78 15.66 9.61 -0.70
N THR A 79 15.36 8.79 -1.72
CA THR A 79 16.33 7.92 -2.38
C THR A 79 16.46 8.26 -3.87
N PHE A 80 17.64 7.98 -4.45
CA PHE A 80 17.85 8.14 -5.90
C PHE A 80 16.89 7.25 -6.71
N ASP A 81 16.58 6.05 -6.22
CA ASP A 81 15.64 5.13 -6.89
C ASP A 81 14.20 5.67 -6.89
N ALA A 82 13.76 6.28 -5.78
CA ALA A 82 12.46 6.97 -5.73
C ALA A 82 12.41 8.12 -6.74
N PHE A 83 13.47 8.93 -6.81
CA PHE A 83 13.59 10.01 -7.78
C PHE A 83 13.58 9.47 -9.22
N LYS A 84 14.35 8.43 -9.51
CA LYS A 84 14.42 7.80 -10.84
C LYS A 84 13.03 7.32 -11.29
N LYS A 85 12.30 6.59 -10.45
CA LYS A 85 10.92 6.15 -10.75
C LYS A 85 9.99 7.33 -11.01
N TRP A 86 10.14 8.42 -10.24
CA TRP A 86 9.36 9.63 -10.46
C TRP A 86 9.68 10.25 -11.82
N VAL A 87 10.96 10.36 -12.19
CA VAL A 87 11.38 10.87 -13.49
C VAL A 87 10.81 10.01 -14.62
N GLU A 88 10.96 8.69 -14.56
CA GLU A 88 10.44 7.77 -15.58
C GLU A 88 8.92 7.91 -15.78
N LYS A 89 8.16 8.16 -14.71
CA LYS A 89 6.71 8.35 -14.77
C LYS A 89 6.29 9.72 -15.32
N ASN A 90 7.10 10.76 -15.15
CA ASN A 90 6.73 12.14 -15.45
C ASN A 90 7.48 12.75 -16.64
N ALA A 91 8.55 12.11 -17.12
CA ALA A 91 9.27 12.54 -18.31
C ALA A 91 8.33 12.49 -19.53
N LYS A 92 8.21 13.62 -20.23
CA LYS A 92 7.47 13.68 -21.48
C LYS A 92 8.38 13.26 -22.63
N PRO A 93 7.89 12.46 -23.59
CA PRO A 93 8.66 12.19 -24.80
C PRO A 93 8.90 13.50 -25.54
N GLN A 94 10.07 13.61 -26.17
CA GLN A 94 10.33 14.71 -27.09
C GLN A 94 9.46 14.48 -28.33
N GLU A 95 8.62 15.45 -28.67
CA GLU A 95 7.91 15.44 -29.95
C GLU A 95 8.95 15.79 -31.03
N ASP A 96 9.13 14.88 -31.99
CA ASP A 96 9.94 15.16 -33.18
C ASP A 96 9.22 16.24 -33.99
N VAL A 97 9.87 17.42 -34.15
CA VAL A 97 9.38 18.56 -34.95
C VAL A 97 9.79 18.41 -36.41
#